data_AF-A0A4V0XZK5-F1
#
_entry.id   AF-A0A4V0XZK5-F1
#
_cell.length_a   1.000
_cell.length_b   1.000
_cell.length_c   1.000
_cell.angle_alpha   90.00
_cell.angle_beta   90.00
_cell.angle_gamma   90.00
#
_symmetry.space_group_name_H-M   'P 1'
#
loop_
_entity.id
_entity.type
_entity.pdbx_description
1 polymer ?
#
loop_
_entity_poly.entity_id
_entity_poly.type
_entity_poly.pdbx_seq_one_letter_code
_entity_poly.pdbx_strand_id
1 'polypeptide(L)' 'MSNQEKLVQAFSDALGIAQDLVQDTLEYNTIKEWDSTAHMVLISELETVFDVMLDTDDIIDMSSVAKAKSILGKYDVTF' A
#
# COMPACT_ATOMS: atom_id res chain seq x y z
N MET A 1 0.45 -4.91 -16.43
CA MET A 1 -0.27 -4.32 -15.29
C MET A 1 0.12 -2.86 -15.18
N SER A 2 -0.88 -2.00 -15.14
CA SER A 2 -0.77 -0.60 -14.72
C SER A 2 -0.31 -0.49 -13.27
N ASN A 3 0.18 0.67 -12.86
CA ASN A 3 0.58 0.91 -11.48
C ASN A 3 -0.62 0.77 -10.52
N GLN A 4 -1.82 1.18 -10.97
CA GLN A 4 -3.05 0.96 -10.21
C GLN A 4 -3.32 -0.53 -9.95
N GLU A 5 -3.20 -1.39 -10.97
CA GLU A 5 -3.38 -2.84 -10.80
C GLU A 5 -2.31 -3.44 -9.87
N LYS A 6 -1.05 -3.00 -10.00
CA LYS A 6 0.04 -3.44 -9.11
C LYS A 6 -0.22 -3.10 -7.64
N LEU A 7 -0.67 -1.88 -7.38
CA LEU A 7 -0.97 -1.44 -6.02
C LEU A 7 -2.17 -2.20 -5.45
N VAL A 8 -3.24 -2.38 -6.21
CA VAL A 8 -4.39 -3.18 -5.79
C VAL A 8 -3.97 -4.61 -5.46
N GLN A 9 -3.13 -5.22 -6.30
CA GLN A 9 -2.60 -6.56 -6.07
C GLN A 9 -1.74 -6.62 -4.79
N ALA A 10 -0.80 -5.69 -4.59
CA ALA A 10 0.06 -5.66 -3.41
C ALA A 10 -0.74 -5.54 -2.10
N PHE A 11 -1.77 -4.68 -2.08
CA PHE A 11 -2.68 -4.56 -0.93
C PHE A 11 -3.51 -5.82 -0.70
N SER A 12 -4.04 -6.41 -1.77
CA SER A 12 -4.82 -7.64 -1.71
C SER A 12 -3.98 -8.80 -1.16
N ASP A 13 -2.73 -8.93 -1.60
CA ASP A 13 -1.82 -10.00 -1.20
C ASP A 13 -1.30 -9.79 0.23
N ALA A 14 -0.87 -8.57 0.58
CA ALA A 14 -0.33 -8.26 1.90
C ALA A 14 -1.38 -8.33 3.01
N LEU A 15 -2.60 -7.86 2.74
CA LEU A 15 -3.70 -7.85 3.71
C LEU A 15 -4.56 -9.11 3.62
N GLY A 16 -4.40 -9.94 2.59
CA GLY A 16 -5.24 -11.12 2.36
C GLY A 16 -6.71 -10.79 2.10
N ILE A 17 -6.98 -9.62 1.51
CA ILE A 17 -8.34 -9.14 1.22
C ILE A 17 -8.65 -9.20 -0.27
N ALA A 18 -9.94 -9.17 -0.63
CA ALA A 18 -10.34 -9.09 -2.03
C ALA A 18 -9.94 -7.74 -2.65
N GLN A 19 -9.53 -7.75 -3.93
CA GLN A 19 -9.14 -6.55 -4.68
C GLN A 19 -10.25 -5.49 -4.71
N ASP A 20 -11.52 -5.90 -4.73
CA ASP A 20 -12.68 -5.00 -4.69
C ASP A 20 -12.78 -4.16 -3.40
N LEU A 21 -12.10 -4.60 -2.33
CA LEU A 21 -12.01 -3.88 -1.06
C LEU A 21 -10.86 -2.88 -1.03
N VAL A 22 -9.90 -2.98 -1.96
CA VAL A 22 -8.77 -2.06 -2.06
C VAL A 22 -9.21 -0.78 -2.75
N GLN A 23 -9.84 0.10 -1.98
CA GLN A 23 -10.29 1.40 -2.42
C GLN A 23 -9.49 2.51 -1.74
N ASP A 24 -9.49 3.70 -2.33
CA ASP A 24 -8.76 4.86 -1.81
C ASP A 24 -9.18 5.25 -0.37
N THR A 25 -10.40 4.87 0.03
CA THR A 25 -10.97 5.05 1.37
C THR A 25 -10.59 3.95 2.36
N LEU A 26 -9.86 2.90 1.95
CA LEU A 26 -9.38 1.87 2.86
C LEU A 26 -8.22 2.46 3.66
N GLU A 27 -8.37 2.48 4.99
CA GLU A 27 -7.41 3.07 5.91
C GLU A 27 -6.92 2.04 6.94
N TYR A 28 -5.74 2.32 7.51
CA TYR A 28 -5.15 1.53 8.57
C TYR A 28 -6.09 1.44 9.78
N ASN A 29 -6.19 0.26 10.41
CA ASN A 29 -7.15 -0.05 11.49
C ASN A 29 -8.65 0.07 11.14
N THR A 30 -9.05 0.26 9.88
CA THR A 30 -10.48 0.21 9.51
C THR A 30 -11.01 -1.20 9.30
N ILE A 31 -10.11 -2.15 9.00
CA ILE A 31 -10.39 -3.57 8.89
C ILE A 31 -9.47 -4.36 9.84
N LYS A 32 -9.90 -5.55 10.25
CA LYS A 32 -9.13 -6.39 11.19
C LYS A 32 -7.84 -6.94 10.56
N GLU A 33 -7.82 -7.04 9.23
CA GLU A 33 -6.71 -7.59 8.46
C GLU A 33 -5.55 -6.58 8.33
N TRP A 34 -5.84 -5.29 8.47
CA TRP A 34 -4.82 -4.25 8.38
C TRP A 34 -4.36 -3.81 9.78
N ASP A 35 -3.50 -4.64 10.36
CA ASP A 35 -2.84 -4.42 11.65
C ASP A 35 -1.36 -4.00 11.49
N SER A 36 -0.64 -3.83 12.61
CA SER A 36 0.77 -3.40 12.61
C SER A 36 1.70 -4.36 11.85
N THR A 37 1.40 -5.66 11.83
CA THR A 37 2.22 -6.67 11.14
C THR A 37 1.93 -6.64 9.64
N ALA A 38 0.65 -6.65 9.27
CA ALA A 38 0.22 -6.59 7.88
C ALA A 38 0.64 -5.27 7.22
N HIS A 39 0.69 -4.18 7.97
CA HIS A 39 1.25 -2.91 7.51
C HIS A 39 2.72 -3.06 7.09
N MET A 40 3.57 -3.68 7.90
CA MET A 40 4.98 -3.89 7.53
C MET A 40 5.15 -4.84 6.33
N VAL A 41 4.29 -5.86 6.21
CA VAL A 41 4.27 -6.73 5.03
C VAL A 41 3.90 -5.94 3.77
N LEU A 42 2.87 -5.09 3.85
CA LEU A 42 2.45 -4.23 2.75
C LEU A 42 3.57 -3.31 2.29
N ILE A 43 4.30 -2.68 3.22
CA ILE A 43 5.46 -1.85 2.88
C ILE A 43 6.48 -2.65 2.06
N SER A 44 6.89 -3.82 2.56
CA SER A 44 7.86 -4.68 1.88
C SER A 44 7.40 -5.12 0.49
N GLU A 45 6.11 -5.40 0.33
CA GLU A 45 5.51 -5.73 -0.97
C GLU A 45 5.53 -4.53 -1.92
N LEU A 46 5.16 -3.33 -1.45
CA LEU A 46 5.19 -2.11 -2.26
C LEU A 46 6.62 -1.75 -2.70
N GLU A 47 7.60 -1.83 -1.78
CA GLU A 47 9.01 -1.63 -2.11
C GLU A 47 9.48 -2.60 -3.20
N THR A 48 9.11 -3.88 -3.09
CA THR A 48 9.47 -4.91 -4.08
C THR A 48 8.79 -4.70 -5.43
N VAL A 49 7.48 -4.39 -5.43
CA VAL A 49 6.67 -4.26 -6.66
C VAL A 49 7.02 -3.00 -7.46
N PHE A 50 7.36 -1.93 -6.76
CA PHE A 50 7.69 -0.64 -7.37
C PHE A 50 9.20 -0.37 -7.47
N ASP A 51 10.05 -1.26 -6.93
CA ASP A 51 11.51 -1.10 -6.86
C ASP A 51 11.89 0.25 -6.22
N VAL A 52 11.21 0.57 -5.11
CA VAL A 52 11.40 1.78 -4.32
C VAL A 52 11.84 1.42 -2.91
N MET A 53 12.48 2.36 -2.23
CA MET A 53 12.84 2.23 -0.82
C MET A 53 12.10 3.33 -0.06
N LEU A 54 11.14 2.94 0.77
CA LEU A 54 10.32 3.87 1.53
C LEU A 54 11.04 4.27 2.81
N ASP A 55 11.17 5.57 3.04
CA ASP A 55 11.73 6.07 4.28
C ASP A 55 10.82 5.76 5.47
N THR A 56 11.39 5.73 6.68
CA THR A 56 10.63 5.42 7.91
C THR A 56 9.47 6.40 8.15
N ASP A 57 9.66 7.67 7.78
CA ASP A 57 8.60 8.67 7.87
C ASP A 57 7.45 8.37 6.90
N ASP A 58 7.74 7.91 5.68
CA ASP A 58 6.71 7.53 4.71
C ASP A 58 5.97 6.26 5.13
N ILE A 59 6.69 5.29 5.70
CA ILE A 59 6.08 4.09 6.29
C ILE A 59 5.08 4.48 7.38
N ILE A 60 5.49 5.32 8.33
CA ILE A 60 4.63 5.78 9.42
C ILE A 60 3.46 6.64 8.91
N ASP A 61 3.68 7.47 7.89
CA ASP A 61 2.65 8.34 7.29
C ASP A 61 1.65 7.55 6.43
N MET A 62 1.97 6.32 6.02
CA MET A 62 1.09 5.47 5.20
C MET A 62 -0.11 4.96 6.00
N SER A 63 -1.17 5.74 5.98
CA SER A 63 -2.41 5.47 6.72
C SER A 63 -3.57 5.00 5.84
N SER A 64 -3.45 5.05 4.51
CA SER A 64 -4.51 4.65 3.59
C SER A 64 -3.98 4.31 2.21
N VAL A 65 -4.82 3.68 1.38
CA VAL A 65 -4.51 3.40 -0.03
C VAL A 65 -4.24 4.70 -0.81
N ALA A 66 -5.04 5.74 -0.60
CA ALA A 66 -4.82 7.06 -1.22
C ALA A 66 -3.48 7.67 -0.80
N LYS A 67 -3.10 7.47 0.46
CA LYS A 67 -1.84 7.95 1.00
C LYS A 67 -0.65 7.18 0.44
N ALA A 68 -0.77 5.86 0.30
CA ALA A 68 0.24 5.02 -0.35
C ALA A 68 0.51 5.49 -1.79
N LYS A 69 -0.53 5.81 -2.58
CA LYS A 69 -0.36 6.40 -3.91
C LYS A 69 0.39 7.72 -3.88
N SER A 70 0.04 8.59 -2.93
CA SER A 70 0.68 9.91 -2.77
C SER A 70 2.16 9.78 -2.40
N ILE A 71 2.49 8.82 -1.52
CA ILE A 71 3.86 8.50 -1.13
C ILE A 71 4.64 7.96 -2.32
N LEU A 72 4.12 6.93 -3.00
CA LEU A 72 4.74 6.34 -4.18
C LEU A 72 4.95 7.38 -5.30
N GLY A 73 4.06 8.37 -5.42
CA GLY A 73 4.25 9.53 -6.30
C GLY A 73 5.49 10.37 -6.02
N LYS A 74 6.00 10.39 -4.78
CA LYS A 74 7.28 11.02 -4.44
C LYS A 74 8.48 10.27 -5.03
N TYR A 75 8.31 8.98 -5.31
CA TYR A 75 9.33 8.07 -5.85
C TYR A 75 9.12 7.82 -7.36
N ASP A 76 8.57 8.80 -8.07
CA ASP A 76 8.32 8.75 -9.53
C ASP A 76 7.31 7.66 -9.99
N VAL A 77 6.52 7.09 -9.08
CA VAL A 77 5.44 6.14 -9.43
C VAL A 77 4.14 6.90 -9.71
N THR A 78 3.61 6.76 -10.92
CA THR A 78 2.37 7.45 -11.36
C THR A 78 1.20 6.48 -11.53
N PHE A 79 0.01 6.86 -11.06
CA PHE A 79 -1.20 6.01 -11.04
C PHE A 79 -2.23 6.46 -12.06
#